data_AF-A0A6N4W537-F1
#
_entry.id   AF-A0A6N4W537-F1
#
_cell.length_a   1.000
_cell.length_b   1.000
_cell.length_c   1.000
_cell.angle_alpha   90.00
_cell.angle_beta   90.00
_cell.angle_gamma   90.00
#
_symmetry.space_group_name_H-M   'P 1'
#
loop_
_entity.id
_entity.type
_entity.pdbx_description
1 polymer ?
#
loop_
_entity_poly.entity_id
_entity_poly.type
_entity_poly.pdbx_seq_one_letter_code
_entity_poly.pdbx_strand_id
1 'polypeptide(L)'
;MARNVAAGTPCTPSMNFVFGLDAAGNTVICSAAGSWRPTGPLIGEAAPGLRCATLGSTAQTRLSGNTLQVQVPGIPLQCVGQPGSATWVHFDVPVW
;
A
#
# COMPACT_ATOMS: atom_id res chain seq x y z
N MET A 1 -7.04 1.35 8.94
CA MET A 1 -7.49 2.06 7.72
C MET A 1 -8.30 3.28 8.13
N ALA A 2 -7.97 4.45 7.59
CA ALA A 2 -8.77 5.67 7.78
C ALA A 2 -9.97 5.71 6.81
N ARG A 3 -11.07 6.37 7.19
CA ARG A 3 -12.28 6.53 6.35
C ARG A 3 -12.63 8.00 6.19
N ASN A 4 -13.26 8.36 5.06
CA ASN A 4 -13.66 9.72 4.70
C ASN A 4 -12.48 10.71 4.74
N VAL A 5 -11.30 10.27 4.30
CA VAL A 5 -10.09 11.11 4.24
C VAL A 5 -10.03 11.86 2.92
N ALA A 6 -9.72 13.16 2.97
CA ALA A 6 -9.59 13.97 1.75
C ALA A 6 -8.13 13.96 1.28
N ALA A 7 -7.92 13.77 -0.04
CA ALA A 7 -6.60 13.87 -0.63
C ALA A 7 -5.98 15.26 -0.36
N GLY A 8 -4.68 15.29 -0.07
CA GLY A 8 -3.94 16.48 0.31
C GLY A 8 -4.04 16.86 1.79
N THR A 9 -4.95 16.27 2.57
CA THR A 9 -5.02 16.55 4.01
C THR A 9 -3.89 15.88 4.79
N PRO A 10 -3.52 16.41 5.97
CA PRO A 10 -2.46 15.84 6.80
C PRO A 10 -2.75 14.40 7.24
N CYS A 11 -1.69 13.62 7.37
CA CYS A 11 -1.72 12.27 7.91
C CYS A 11 -0.40 11.97 8.63
N THR A 12 -0.41 11.01 9.56
CA THR A 12 0.81 10.54 10.22
C THR A 12 1.42 9.41 9.38
N PRO A 13 2.62 9.58 8.79
CA PRO A 13 3.28 8.50 8.07
C PRO A 13 3.55 7.30 8.97
N SER A 14 3.42 6.09 8.43
CA SER A 14 3.76 4.85 9.12
C SER A 14 4.31 3.84 8.10
N MET A 15 4.98 2.79 8.59
CA MET A 15 5.37 1.67 7.74
C MET A 15 4.20 0.71 7.49
N ASN A 16 3.21 0.69 8.38
CA ASN A 16 2.07 -0.21 8.33
C ASN A 16 0.73 0.52 8.38
N PHE A 17 -0.31 -0.13 7.83
CA PHE A 17 -1.69 0.34 7.91
C PHE A 17 -1.92 1.77 7.39
N VAL A 18 -1.16 2.18 6.39
CA VAL A 18 -1.14 3.55 5.82
C VAL A 18 -2.20 3.85 4.77
N PHE A 19 -3.11 2.92 4.49
CA PHE A 19 -4.20 3.17 3.55
C PHE A 19 -5.44 3.78 4.23
N GLY A 20 -6.18 4.53 3.44
CA GLY A 20 -7.50 5.04 3.77
C GLY A 20 -8.42 5.03 2.56
N LEU A 21 -9.69 5.34 2.79
CA LEU A 21 -10.67 5.60 1.74
C LEU A 21 -11.18 7.03 1.83
N ASP A 22 -11.31 7.69 0.69
CA ASP A 22 -11.99 8.97 0.58
C ASP A 22 -13.52 8.83 0.65
N ALA A 23 -14.24 9.95 0.58
CA ALA A 23 -15.71 9.97 0.65
C ALA A 23 -16.39 9.28 -0.55
N ALA A 24 -15.69 9.14 -1.67
CA ALA A 24 -16.16 8.43 -2.86
C ALA A 24 -15.75 6.94 -2.87
N GLY A 25 -15.02 6.48 -1.84
CA GLY A 25 -14.52 5.12 -1.75
C GLY A 25 -13.24 4.86 -2.55
N ASN A 26 -12.56 5.90 -3.06
CA ASN A 26 -11.26 5.72 -3.69
C ASN A 26 -10.18 5.51 -2.62
N THR A 27 -9.17 4.72 -2.97
CA THR A 27 -8.05 4.44 -2.06
C THR A 27 -7.07 5.61 -2.03
N VAL A 28 -6.67 5.99 -0.83
CA VAL A 28 -5.57 6.92 -0.57
C VAL A 28 -4.51 6.26 0.29
N ILE A 29 -3.26 6.72 0.18
CA ILE A 29 -2.13 6.30 1.00
C ILE A 29 -1.52 7.51 1.70
N CYS A 30 -1.09 7.35 2.96
CA CYS A 30 -0.36 8.39 3.67
C CYS A 30 1.09 8.42 3.17
N SER A 31 1.47 9.50 2.48
CA SER A 31 2.83 9.67 1.97
C SER A 31 3.84 10.01 3.07
N ALA A 32 5.13 9.79 2.80
CA ALA A 32 6.22 10.19 3.71
C ALA A 32 6.22 11.69 4.04
N ALA A 33 5.66 12.52 3.16
CA ALA A 33 5.46 13.96 3.39
C ALA A 33 4.31 14.29 4.36
N GLY A 34 3.66 13.29 4.97
CA GLY A 34 2.58 13.51 5.94
C GLY A 34 1.29 14.01 5.31
N SER A 35 1.03 13.63 4.05
CA SER A 35 -0.20 14.00 3.33
C SER A 35 -0.84 12.80 2.65
N TRP A 36 -2.17 12.72 2.68
CA TRP A 36 -2.93 11.71 1.95
C TRP A 36 -2.79 11.92 0.44
N ARG A 37 -2.42 10.87 -0.28
CA ARG A 37 -2.29 10.88 -1.75
C ARG A 37 -3.18 9.82 -2.38
N PRO A 38 -3.84 10.13 -3.52
CA PRO A 38 -4.54 9.12 -4.30
C PRO A 38 -3.59 7.98 -4.69
N THR A 39 -4.10 6.76 -4.68
CA THR A 39 -3.36 5.57 -5.12
C THR A 39 -4.31 4.60 -5.83
N GLY A 40 -3.78 3.50 -6.35
CA GLY A 40 -4.60 2.46 -6.95
C GLY A 40 -5.46 1.73 -5.91
N PRO A 41 -6.51 1.03 -6.37
CA PRO A 41 -7.49 0.41 -5.47
C PRO A 41 -6.81 -0.58 -4.52
N LEU A 42 -7.14 -0.49 -3.23
CA LEU A 42 -6.73 -1.47 -2.22
C LEU A 42 -7.57 -2.74 -2.39
N ILE A 43 -6.96 -3.80 -2.91
CA ILE A 43 -7.68 -5.06 -3.22
C ILE A 43 -7.65 -6.08 -2.08
N GLY A 44 -6.91 -5.82 -1.00
CA GLY A 44 -6.85 -6.67 0.18
C GLY A 44 -5.43 -7.03 0.59
N GLU A 45 -5.24 -8.29 1.01
CA GLU A 45 -3.94 -8.81 1.45
C GLU A 45 -3.19 -9.51 0.31
N ALA A 46 -1.87 -9.37 0.27
CA ALA A 46 -0.99 -10.09 -0.64
C ALA A 46 0.38 -10.34 0.02
N ALA A 47 1.26 -11.05 -0.69
CA ALA A 47 2.66 -11.23 -0.28
C ALA A 47 3.61 -10.80 -1.40
N PRO A 48 4.77 -10.18 -1.07
CA PRO A 48 5.77 -9.78 -2.04
C PRO A 48 6.19 -10.95 -2.94
N GLY A 49 6.43 -10.65 -4.22
CA GLY A 49 6.86 -11.62 -5.22
C GLY A 49 5.75 -12.52 -5.78
N LEU A 50 4.57 -12.59 -5.15
CA LEU A 50 3.42 -13.28 -5.74
C LEU A 50 2.89 -12.51 -6.95
N ARG A 51 2.30 -13.25 -7.90
CA ARG A 51 1.66 -12.66 -9.09
C ARG A 51 0.49 -11.78 -8.70
N CYS A 52 0.29 -10.73 -9.48
CA CYS A 52 -0.86 -9.84 -9.37
C CYS A 52 -1.47 -9.62 -10.76
N ALA A 53 -2.79 -9.42 -10.81
CA ALA A 53 -3.53 -9.35 -12.08
C ALA A 53 -3.70 -7.91 -12.60
N THR A 54 -3.87 -6.95 -11.69
CA THR A 54 -4.29 -5.59 -12.01
C THR A 54 -3.15 -4.61 -11.73
N LEU A 55 -2.45 -4.16 -12.78
CA LEU A 55 -1.36 -3.19 -12.65
C LEU A 55 -1.83 -1.91 -11.94
N GLY A 56 -0.96 -1.39 -11.07
CA GLY A 56 -1.24 -0.20 -10.28
C GLY A 56 -2.17 -0.40 -9.08
N SER A 57 -2.85 -1.55 -8.96
CA SER A 57 -3.60 -1.88 -7.74
C SER A 57 -2.67 -2.04 -6.54
N THR A 58 -3.24 -1.90 -5.35
CA THR A 58 -2.51 -1.91 -4.09
C THR A 58 -3.02 -3.00 -3.16
N ALA A 59 -2.15 -3.48 -2.28
CA ALA A 59 -2.45 -4.50 -1.29
C ALA A 59 -1.68 -4.24 0.00
N GLN A 60 -1.94 -5.04 1.03
CA GLN A 60 -1.17 -5.05 2.27
C GLN A 60 -0.62 -6.43 2.58
N THR A 61 0.55 -6.51 3.21
CA THR A 61 0.98 -7.79 3.78
C THR A 61 0.09 -8.16 4.97
N ARG A 62 -0.27 -9.44 5.07
CA ARG A 62 -0.81 -9.97 6.34
C ARG A 62 0.24 -9.86 7.45
N LEU A 63 1.45 -10.32 7.14
CA LEU A 63 2.61 -10.30 8.01
C LEU A 63 3.88 -10.32 7.15
N SER A 64 4.76 -9.36 7.35
CA SER A 64 6.11 -9.32 6.78
C SER A 64 7.12 -9.81 7.82
N GLY A 65 8.27 -10.33 7.39
CA GLY A 65 9.30 -10.91 8.27
C GLY A 65 9.16 -12.42 8.46
N ASN A 66 10.15 -13.02 9.15
CA ASN A 66 10.21 -14.45 9.45
C ASN A 66 10.60 -14.67 10.92
N THR A 67 10.91 -15.90 11.32
CA THR A 67 11.25 -16.24 12.72
C THR A 67 12.51 -15.55 13.25
N LEU A 68 13.38 -15.06 12.37
CA LEU A 68 14.61 -14.35 12.71
C LEU A 68 14.47 -12.82 12.58
N GLN A 69 13.32 -12.32 12.14
CA GLN A 69 13.07 -10.91 11.86
C GLN A 69 11.85 -10.41 12.64
N VAL A 70 11.81 -9.10 12.90
CA VAL A 70 10.60 -8.48 13.47
C VAL A 70 9.45 -8.67 12.49
N GLN A 71 8.35 -9.22 12.99
CA GLN A 71 7.15 -9.44 12.19
C GLN A 71 6.31 -8.16 12.15
N VAL A 72 6.03 -7.65 10.95
CA VAL A 72 5.28 -6.39 10.75
C VAL A 72 4.08 -6.62 9.85
N PRO A 73 2.85 -6.46 10.34
CA PRO A 73 1.64 -6.58 9.52
C PRO A 73 1.37 -5.30 8.75
N GLY A 74 0.57 -5.38 7.69
CA GLY A 74 -0.04 -4.22 7.04
C GLY A 74 0.92 -3.38 6.18
N ILE A 75 2.08 -3.92 5.78
CA ILE A 75 3.04 -3.22 4.92
C ILE A 75 2.42 -3.04 3.53
N PRO A 76 2.43 -1.82 2.96
CA PRO A 76 1.81 -1.57 1.67
C PRO A 76 2.58 -2.25 0.52
N LEU A 77 1.83 -2.76 -0.45
CA LEU A 77 2.32 -3.40 -1.67
C LEU A 77 1.66 -2.78 -2.91
N GLN A 78 2.40 -2.69 -4.00
CA GLN A 78 1.89 -2.26 -5.31
C GLN A 78 2.08 -3.37 -6.35
N CYS A 79 1.09 -3.55 -7.21
CA CYS A 79 1.20 -4.45 -8.36
C CYS A 79 1.92 -3.74 -9.49
N VAL A 80 3.12 -4.21 -9.83
CA VAL A 80 3.98 -3.61 -10.87
C VAL A 80 4.50 -4.68 -11.83
N GLY A 81 5.02 -4.26 -12.98
CA GLY A 81 5.56 -5.13 -14.03
C GLY A 81 4.76 -5.03 -15.32
N GLN A 82 4.81 -6.08 -16.14
CA GLN A 82 4.07 -6.15 -17.40
C GLN A 82 2.78 -6.97 -17.24
N PRO A 83 1.76 -6.73 -18.09
CA PRO A 83 0.57 -7.59 -18.12
C PRO A 83 0.96 -9.06 -18.29
N GLY A 84 0.41 -9.94 -17.46
CA GLY A 84 0.72 -11.39 -17.46
C GLY A 84 2.01 -11.78 -16.72
N SER A 85 2.86 -10.82 -16.33
CA SER A 85 4.06 -11.06 -15.53
C SER A 85 4.19 -10.18 -14.29
N ALA A 86 3.16 -9.40 -13.97
CA ALA A 86 3.16 -8.49 -12.83
C ALA A 86 3.25 -9.23 -11.49
N THR A 87 3.91 -8.61 -10.51
CA THR A 87 4.06 -9.11 -9.15
C THR A 87 3.82 -8.02 -8.11
N TRP A 88 3.49 -8.43 -6.90
CA TRP A 88 3.44 -7.55 -5.75
C TRP A 88 4.85 -7.17 -5.30
N VAL A 89 5.12 -5.88 -5.24
CA VAL A 89 6.35 -5.33 -4.66
C VAL A 89 5.99 -4.42 -3.49
N HIS A 90 6.93 -4.20 -2.57
CA HIS A 90 6.80 -3.10 -1.63
C HIS A 90 6.73 -1.79 -2.39
N PHE A 91 5.92 -0.84 -1.91
CA PHE A 91 5.99 0.52 -2.42
C PHE A 91 7.44 0.98 -2.32
N ASP A 92 8.02 1.41 -3.43
CA ASP A 92 9.33 2.07 -3.40
C ASP A 92 9.18 3.26 -2.44
N VAL A 93 9.79 3.15 -1.27
CA VAL A 93 10.05 4.32 -0.44
C VAL A 93 10.88 5.22 -1.35
N PRO A 94 10.45 6.45 -1.68
CA PRO A 94 11.27 7.34 -2.46
C PRO A 94 12.64 7.39 -1.80
N VAL A 95 13.67 6.94 -2.51
CA VAL A 95 15.04 7.18 -2.10
C VAL A 95 15.21 8.70 -2.12
N TRP A 96 15.55 9.23 -0.94
CA TRP A 96 15.73 10.66 -0.68
C TRP A 96 16.92 11.18 -1.49
#